data_AF-A0A821ZBC0-F1
#
_entry.id   AF-A0A821ZBC0-F1
#
_cell.length_a   1.000
_cell.length_b   1.000
_cell.length_c   1.000
_cell.angle_alpha   90.00
_cell.angle_beta   90.00
_cell.angle_gamma   90.00
#
_symmetry.space_group_name_H-M   'P 1'
#
loop_
_entity.id
_entity.type
_entity.pdbx_description
1 polymer ?
#
loop_
_entity_poly.entity_id
_entity_poly.type
_entity_poly.pdbx_seq_one_letter_code
_entity_poly.pdbx_strand_id
1 'polypeptide(L)'
;MLPNELFLEVFEYLNGVDIIYAFSQLNNRFQHLLINYVHTFDFTSITKAKFDYVTQHHDIHRWKSLRLSEDEQTPGQIRLFAQLFPFSQYI
;
A
#
# COMPACT_ATOMS: atom_id res chain seq x y z
N MET A 1 -20.00 14.34 -11.17
CA MET A 1 -18.93 13.52 -10.55
C MET A 1 -17.89 14.46 -9.98
N LEU A 2 -17.34 14.18 -8.80
CA LEU A 2 -16.22 14.98 -8.26
C LEU A 2 -14.98 14.84 -9.15
N PRO A 3 -14.15 15.87 -9.33
CA PRO A 3 -12.86 15.80 -10.04
C PRO A 3 -11.88 14.79 -9.41
N ASN A 4 -10.92 14.29 -10.20
CA ASN A 4 -9.91 13.35 -9.67
C ASN A 4 -8.96 14.06 -8.70
N GLU A 5 -8.66 15.31 -8.99
CA GLU A 5 -7.75 16.20 -8.28
C GLU A 5 -8.12 16.30 -6.79
N LEU A 6 -9.41 16.38 -6.47
CA LEU A 6 -9.88 16.42 -5.08
C LEU A 6 -9.60 15.12 -4.33
N PHE A 7 -9.71 13.96 -4.99
CA PHE A 7 -9.37 12.69 -4.36
C PHE A 7 -7.87 12.55 -4.16
N LEU A 8 -7.08 13.02 -5.12
CA LEU A 8 -5.62 13.03 -5.01
C LEU A 8 -5.15 13.94 -3.88
N GLU A 9 -5.75 15.11 -3.73
CA GLU A 9 -5.50 16.02 -2.60
C GLU A 9 -5.83 15.33 -1.27
N VAL A 10 -6.93 14.59 -1.16
CA VAL A 10 -7.25 13.79 0.03
C VAL A 10 -6.21 12.69 0.27
N PHE A 11 -5.74 12.02 -0.79
CA PHE A 11 -4.74 10.96 -0.69
C PHE A 11 -3.40 11.45 -0.14
N GLU A 12 -3.03 12.71 -0.36
CA GLU A 12 -1.78 13.29 0.18
C GLU A 12 -1.73 13.30 1.71
N TYR A 13 -2.88 13.28 2.38
CA TYR A 13 -2.97 13.27 3.84
C TYR A 13 -3.08 11.87 4.44
N LEU A 14 -3.19 10.83 3.62
CA LEU A 14 -3.46 9.47 4.05
C LEU A 14 -2.29 8.54 3.76
N ASN A 15 -2.12 7.53 4.63
CA ASN A 15 -1.24 6.42 4.33
C ASN A 15 -1.81 5.60 3.17
N GLY A 16 -0.94 5.13 2.26
CA GLY A 16 -1.32 4.19 1.20
C GLY A 16 -2.16 3.01 1.70
N VAL A 17 -1.90 2.49 2.89
CA VAL A 17 -2.70 1.40 3.49
C VAL A 17 -4.17 1.78 3.64
N ASP A 18 -4.43 2.95 4.21
CA ASP A 18 -5.79 3.42 4.49
C ASP A 18 -6.51 3.76 3.19
N ILE A 19 -5.77 4.30 2.21
CA ILE A 19 -6.30 4.57 0.87
C ILE A 19 -6.72 3.26 0.18
N ILE A 20 -5.87 2.24 0.17
CA ILE A 20 -6.21 0.94 -0.44
C ILE A 20 -7.42 0.31 0.24
N TYR A 21 -7.46 0.35 1.57
CA TYR A 21 -8.57 -0.22 2.33
C TYR A 21 -9.90 0.49 2.05
N ALA A 22 -9.89 1.81 1.96
CA ALA A 22 -11.11 2.59 1.76
C ALA A 22 -11.61 2.58 0.30
N PHE A 23 -10.72 2.53 -0.69
CA PHE A 23 -11.08 2.86 -2.08
C PHE A 23 -10.95 1.70 -3.09
N SER A 24 -10.30 0.57 -2.77
CA SER A 24 -9.97 -0.49 -3.76
C SER A 24 -11.17 -1.26 -4.34
N GLN A 25 -12.29 -1.27 -3.63
CA GLN A 25 -13.49 -2.03 -4.02
C GLN A 25 -14.69 -1.12 -4.37
N LEU A 26 -14.47 0.18 -4.56
CA LEU A 26 -15.57 1.11 -4.84
C LEU A 26 -16.02 1.08 -6.30
N ASN A 27 -15.09 1.24 -7.24
CA ASN A 27 -15.32 1.16 -8.68
C ASN A 27 -14.00 1.24 -9.47
N ASN A 28 -14.08 0.95 -10.77
CA ASN A 28 -12.93 0.98 -11.69
C ASN A 28 -12.22 2.33 -11.72
N ARG A 29 -12.95 3.45 -11.58
CA ARG A 29 -12.32 4.78 -11.54
C ARG A 29 -11.36 4.90 -10.35
N PHE A 30 -11.76 4.46 -9.17
CA PHE A 30 -10.85 4.44 -8.02
C PHE A 30 -9.73 3.44 -8.20
N GLN A 31 -9.98 2.24 -8.74
CA GLN A 31 -8.90 1.30 -9.04
C GLN A 31 -7.83 1.93 -9.95
N HIS A 32 -8.23 2.66 -10.99
CA HIS A 32 -7.30 3.42 -11.83
C HIS A 32 -6.54 4.50 -11.06
N LEU A 33 -7.17 5.20 -10.12
CA LEU A 33 -6.49 6.19 -9.29
C LEU A 33 -5.45 5.53 -8.36
N LEU A 34 -5.82 4.44 -7.70
CA LEU A 34 -4.92 3.71 -6.81
C LEU A 34 -3.65 3.26 -7.55
N ILE A 35 -3.84 2.56 -8.67
CA ILE A 35 -2.75 2.01 -9.49
C ILE A 35 -1.79 3.09 -10.01
N ASN A 36 -2.28 4.31 -10.26
CA ASN A 36 -1.48 5.36 -10.88
C ASN A 36 -0.89 6.37 -9.89
N TYR A 37 -1.45 6.50 -8.68
CA TYR A 37 -1.06 7.57 -7.75
C TYR A 37 -0.65 7.08 -6.35
N VAL A 38 -1.04 5.87 -5.94
CA VAL A 38 -0.72 5.36 -4.59
C VAL A 38 0.51 4.47 -4.63
N HIS A 39 1.66 5.04 -4.30
CA HIS A 39 2.97 4.36 -4.41
C HIS A 39 3.77 4.31 -3.11
N THR A 40 3.28 4.94 -2.05
CA THR A 40 4.00 5.09 -0.78
C THR A 40 3.22 4.41 0.32
N PHE A 41 3.87 3.52 1.05
CA PHE A 41 3.26 2.72 2.10
C PHE A 41 4.07 2.81 3.39
N ASP A 42 3.39 3.13 4.49
CA ASP A 42 3.96 3.02 5.83
C ASP A 42 3.30 1.84 6.55
N PHE A 43 4.07 0.78 6.76
CA PHE A 43 3.62 -0.43 7.44
C PHE A 43 4.10 -0.52 8.89
N THR A 44 4.70 0.54 9.44
CA THR A 44 5.29 0.51 10.79
C THR A 44 4.26 0.27 11.91
N SER A 45 2.98 0.51 11.67
CA SER A 45 1.91 0.32 12.66
C SER A 45 0.67 -0.33 12.05
N ILE A 46 0.86 -1.43 11.30
CA ILE A 46 -0.27 -2.16 10.69
C ILE A 46 -0.32 -3.62 11.14
N THR A 47 -1.54 -4.15 11.22
CA THR A 47 -1.76 -5.58 11.43
C THR A 47 -1.34 -6.39 10.20
N LYS A 48 -1.01 -7.67 10.41
CA LYS A 48 -0.78 -8.62 9.31
C LYS A 48 -1.97 -8.67 8.33
N ALA A 49 -3.20 -8.61 8.82
CA ALA A 49 -4.39 -8.63 7.96
C ALA A 49 -4.45 -7.42 7.01
N LYS A 50 -4.09 -6.22 7.49
CA LYS A 50 -3.97 -5.03 6.63
C LYS A 50 -2.84 -5.19 5.61
N PHE A 51 -1.70 -5.76 6.02
CA PHE A 51 -0.58 -6.03 5.12
C PHE A 51 -0.96 -7.01 3.99
N ASP A 52 -1.57 -8.13 4.35
CA ASP A 52 -2.07 -9.14 3.40
C ASP A 52 -3.12 -8.52 2.46
N TYR A 53 -4.02 -7.70 2.99
CA TYR A 53 -5.02 -7.00 2.18
C TYR A 53 -4.39 -6.10 1.12
N VAL A 54 -3.43 -5.27 1.52
CA VAL A 54 -2.76 -4.35 0.60
C VAL A 54 -2.01 -5.11 -0.49
N THR A 55 -1.29 -6.17 -0.14
CA THR A 55 -0.53 -6.98 -1.12
C THR A 55 -1.42 -7.76 -2.09
N GLN A 56 -2.67 -8.06 -1.71
CA GLN A 56 -3.66 -8.69 -2.61
C GLN A 56 -4.36 -7.68 -3.54
N HIS A 57 -4.47 -6.41 -3.12
CA HIS A 57 -5.29 -5.40 -3.79
C HIS A 57 -4.49 -4.31 -4.49
N HIS A 58 -3.18 -4.28 -4.31
CA HIS A 58 -2.30 -3.33 -4.97
C HIS A 58 -1.08 -4.03 -5.54
N ASP A 59 -0.72 -3.64 -6.77
CA ASP A 59 0.49 -4.13 -7.41
C ASP A 59 1.72 -3.60 -6.64
N ILE A 60 2.42 -4.54 -6.02
CA ILE A 60 3.57 -4.30 -5.17
C ILE A 60 4.79 -3.80 -5.99
N HIS A 61 4.84 -4.09 -7.29
CA HIS A 61 5.92 -3.63 -8.18
C HIS A 61 5.83 -2.14 -8.52
N ARG A 62 4.71 -1.50 -8.20
CA ARG A 62 4.52 -0.05 -8.39
C ARG A 62 4.97 0.77 -7.19
N TRP A 63 5.28 0.13 -6.06
CA TRP A 63 5.64 0.83 -4.85
C TRP A 63 6.98 1.55 -5.02
N LYS A 64 7.01 2.83 -4.65
CA LYS A 64 8.19 3.69 -4.74
C LYS A 64 8.84 3.94 -3.38
N SER A 65 8.06 3.85 -2.30
CA SER A 65 8.55 4.07 -0.96
C SER A 65 7.80 3.18 0.02
N LEU A 66 8.56 2.58 0.93
CA LEU A 66 8.07 1.62 1.90
C LEU A 66 8.76 1.86 3.24
N ARG A 67 7.98 1.90 4.32
CA ARG A 67 8.50 1.87 5.69
C ARG A 67 8.05 0.59 6.37
N LEU A 68 9.01 -0.16 6.89
CA LEU A 68 8.79 -1.39 7.64
C LEU A 68 9.29 -1.18 9.08
N SER A 69 8.69 -1.88 10.03
CA SER A 69 9.16 -1.95 11.42
C SER A 69 9.31 -3.40 11.85
N GLU A 70 10.13 -3.62 12.87
CA GLU A 70 10.33 -4.92 13.52
C GLU A 70 10.23 -4.70 15.03
N ASP A 71 9.06 -4.24 15.46
CA ASP A 71 8.73 -3.97 16.87
C ASP A 71 7.68 -4.96 17.41
N GLU A 72 7.23 -4.74 18.65
CA GLU A 72 6.23 -5.60 19.30
C GLU A 72 4.88 -5.66 18.54
N GLN A 73 4.54 -4.65 17.75
CA GLN A 73 3.31 -4.58 16.98
C GLN A 73 3.46 -5.21 15.58
N THR A 74 4.67 -5.23 15.02
CA THR A 74 4.95 -5.79 13.68
C THR A 74 6.03 -6.88 13.67
N PRO A 75 5.95 -7.92 14.51
CA PRO A 75 6.97 -8.95 14.57
C PRO A 75 7.03 -9.78 13.29
N GLY A 76 8.23 -9.96 12.75
CA GLY A 76 8.54 -10.72 11.54
C GLY A 76 8.16 -10.02 10.24
N GLN A 77 7.76 -8.74 10.27
CA GLN A 77 7.27 -8.02 9.10
C GLN A 77 8.35 -7.89 8.01
N ILE A 78 9.59 -7.57 8.39
CA ILE A 78 10.69 -7.42 7.41
C ILE A 78 10.94 -8.75 6.70
N ARG A 79 10.96 -9.85 7.47
CA ARG A 79 11.12 -11.20 6.92
C ARG A 79 9.97 -11.58 5.99
N LEU A 80 8.73 -11.30 6.39
CA LEU A 80 7.54 -11.56 5.57
C LEU A 80 7.61 -10.80 4.24
N PHE A 81 7.97 -9.51 4.30
CA PHE A 81 8.14 -8.70 3.10
C PHE A 81 9.22 -9.29 2.18
N ALA A 82 10.39 -9.66 2.70
CA ALA A 82 11.48 -10.24 1.93
C ALA A 82 11.13 -11.60 1.27
N GLN A 83 10.20 -12.37 1.86
CA GLN A 83 9.71 -13.61 1.25
C GLN A 83 8.76 -13.37 0.07
N LEU A 84 7.96 -12.31 0.14
CA LEU A 84 7.07 -11.91 -0.95
C LEU A 84 7.83 -11.17 -2.06
N PHE A 85 8.93 -10.51 -1.70
CA PHE A 85 9.82 -9.77 -2.59
C PHE A 85 11.24 -10.37 -2.55
N PRO A 86 11.49 -11.50 -3.23
CA PRO A 86 12.84 -12.01 -3.34
C PRO A 86 13.69 -10.97 -4.09
N PHE A 87 14.67 -10.39 -3.40
CA PHE A 87 15.60 -9.38 -3.91
C PHE A 87 16.41 -9.85 -5.15
N SER A 88 16.29 -11.12 -5.52
CA SER A 88 16.93 -11.74 -6.69
C SER A 88 16.46 -11.20 -8.05
N GLN A 89 15.54 -10.22 -8.09
CA GLN A 89 15.20 -9.48 -9.31
C GLN A 89 16.09 -8.25 -9.55
N TYR A 90 17.03 -7.94 -8.65
CA TYR A 90 17.90 -6.76 -8.71
C TYR A 90 19.41 -7.07 -8.68
N ILE A 91 19.81 -8.34 -8.83
CA ILE A 91 21.22 -8.79 -8.94
C ILE A 91 21.40 -9.58 -10.23
#